data_AF-A0A8S1Q9Y9-F1
#
_entry.id   AF-A0A8S1Q9Y9-F1
#
_cell.length_a   1.000
_cell.length_b   1.000
_cell.length_c   1.000
_cell.angle_alpha   90.00
_cell.angle_beta   90.00
_cell.angle_gamma   90.00
#
_symmetry.space_group_name_H-M   'P 1'
#
loop_
_entity.id
_entity.type
_entity.pdbx_description
1 polymer ?
#
loop_
_entity_poly.entity_id
_entity_poly.type
_entity_poly.pdbx_seq_one_letter_code
_entity_poly.pdbx_strand_id
1 'polypeptide(L)'
;MVRNREFNQLWNLQDQNNKINNVGEYNRYGKKKGRWDIMYCKDGDEEYIQNGGGSYNNEQDRITRKIGDWIELVDESRWIGQIINLGQYNEVGIKAGIWVKMDLDKNKKLDEIKYIN
;
A
#
# COMPACT_ATOMS: atom_id res chain seq x y z
N MET A 1 5.57 -37.42 14.09
CA MET A 1 6.53 -36.82 13.15
C MET A 1 5.77 -35.76 12.35
N VAL A 2 5.90 -34.49 12.76
CA VAL A 2 5.10 -33.36 12.26
C VAL A 2 5.63 -32.96 10.89
N ARG A 3 4.80 -33.05 9.83
CA ARG A 3 5.12 -32.43 8.54
C ARG A 3 4.54 -31.02 8.54
N ASN A 4 5.44 -30.04 8.63
CA ASN A 4 5.20 -28.62 8.40
C ASN A 4 4.42 -28.41 7.09
N ARG A 5 3.21 -27.86 7.18
CA ARG A 5 2.56 -27.18 6.05
C ARG A 5 3.02 -25.73 6.06
N GLU A 6 3.73 -25.34 5.02
CA GLU A 6 3.98 -23.96 4.68
C GLU A 6 2.64 -23.26 4.41
N PHE A 7 2.15 -22.52 5.40
CA PHE A 7 0.99 -21.64 5.25
C PHE A 7 1.46 -20.26 4.82
N ASN A 8 1.77 -20.08 3.54
CA ASN A 8 1.78 -18.77 2.91
C ASN A 8 0.42 -18.57 2.23
N GLN A 9 -0.54 -18.05 2.97
CA GLN A 9 -1.85 -17.68 2.42
C GLN A 9 -1.71 -16.28 1.80
N LEU A 10 -1.65 -16.24 0.46
CA LEU A 10 -1.89 -15.02 -0.31
C LEU A 10 -3.39 -14.74 -0.26
N TRP A 11 -3.77 -13.54 0.16
CA TRP A 11 -5.18 -13.15 0.26
C TRP A 11 -5.46 -12.03 -0.73
N ASN A 12 -6.35 -12.29 -1.70
CA ASN A 12 -6.89 -11.28 -2.59
C ASN A 12 -8.21 -10.78 -2.00
N LEU A 13 -8.28 -9.51 -1.62
CA LEU A 13 -9.54 -8.85 -1.24
C LEU A 13 -10.02 -8.02 -2.43
N GLN A 14 -11.06 -8.50 -3.10
CA GLN A 14 -11.78 -7.79 -4.16
C GLN A 14 -13.00 -7.09 -3.56
N ASP A 15 -13.26 -5.84 -3.96
CA ASP A 15 -14.54 -5.19 -3.65
C ASP A 15 -15.68 -5.76 -4.51
N GLN A 16 -16.94 -5.52 -4.11
CA GLN A 16 -18.13 -6.05 -4.81
C GLN A 16 -18.31 -5.48 -6.23
N ASN A 17 -17.46 -4.55 -6.68
CA ASN A 17 -17.45 -3.96 -8.01
C ASN A 17 -16.18 -4.30 -8.82
N ASN A 18 -15.30 -5.18 -8.32
CA ASN A 18 -14.00 -5.53 -8.89
C ASN A 18 -13.06 -4.34 -9.18
N LYS A 19 -13.23 -3.20 -8.52
CA LYS A 19 -12.44 -1.99 -8.86
C LYS A 19 -11.14 -1.90 -8.08
N ILE A 20 -11.08 -2.53 -6.91
CA ILE A 20 -9.89 -2.53 -6.06
C ILE A 20 -9.43 -3.97 -5.86
N ASN A 21 -8.14 -4.20 -6.12
CA ASN A 21 -7.46 -5.46 -5.83
C ASN A 21 -6.31 -5.20 -4.86
N ASN A 22 -6.39 -5.79 -3.67
CA ASN A 22 -5.33 -5.73 -2.68
C ASN A 22 -4.59 -7.07 -2.64
N VAL A 23 -3.29 -7.03 -2.92
CA VAL A 23 -2.43 -8.21 -2.91
C VAL A 23 -1.41 -8.08 -1.80
N GLY A 24 -1.33 -9.09 -0.95
CA GLY A 24 -0.30 -9.17 0.07
C GLY A 24 -0.46 -10.37 0.98
N GLU A 25 0.48 -10.48 1.91
CA GLU A 25 0.52 -11.58 2.86
C GLU A 25 0.11 -11.11 4.26
N TYR A 26 -0.49 -12.06 4.99
CA TYR A 26 -0.74 -11.93 6.41
C TYR A 26 0.18 -12.86 7.20
N ASN A 27 0.61 -12.42 8.37
CA ASN A 27 1.31 -13.27 9.34
C ASN A 27 0.32 -14.20 10.06
N ARG A 28 0.84 -15.10 10.90
CA ARG A 28 0.03 -16.05 11.68
C ARG A 28 -0.99 -15.41 12.64
N TYR A 29 -0.89 -14.10 12.88
CA TYR A 29 -1.79 -13.32 13.73
C TYR A 29 -2.80 -12.49 12.92
N GLY A 30 -2.87 -12.69 11.60
CA GLY A 30 -3.77 -11.92 10.73
C GLY A 30 -3.33 -10.47 10.52
N LYS A 31 -2.04 -10.15 10.68
CA LYS A 31 -1.49 -8.82 10.40
C LYS A 31 -0.75 -8.79 9.07
N LYS A 32 -0.86 -7.68 8.34
CA LYS A 32 -0.18 -7.46 7.06
C LYS A 32 1.33 -7.55 7.25
N LYS A 33 2.02 -8.40 6.48
CA LYS A 33 3.48 -8.52 6.46
C LYS A 33 4.03 -8.36 5.05
N GLY A 34 5.29 -7.95 4.94
CA GLY A 34 5.98 -7.85 3.65
C GLY A 34 5.35 -6.84 2.71
N ARG A 35 5.53 -7.07 1.41
CA ARG A 35 5.01 -6.19 0.35
C ARG A 35 3.49 -6.29 0.25
N TRP A 36 2.86 -5.13 0.13
CA TRP A 36 1.44 -4.97 -0.15
C TRP A 36 1.27 -4.03 -1.34
N ASP A 37 0.54 -4.49 -2.34
CA ASP A 37 0.18 -3.70 -3.52
C ASP A 37 -1.33 -3.49 -3.55
N ILE A 38 -1.74 -2.24 -3.72
CA ILE A 38 -3.14 -1.84 -3.86
C ILE A 38 -3.30 -1.33 -5.29
N MET A 39 -4.07 -2.09 -6.05
CA MET A 39 -4.33 -1.85 -7.45
C MET A 39 -5.76 -1.36 -7.60
N TYR A 40 -5.96 -0.39 -8.47
CA TYR A 40 -7.27 0.16 -8.80
C TYR A 40 -7.48 0.13 -10.32
N CYS A 41 -8.66 -0.31 -10.72
CA CYS A 41 -9.14 -0.23 -12.09
C CYS A 41 -10.19 0.88 -12.17
N LYS A 42 -9.98 1.82 -13.08
CA LYS A 42 -10.89 2.93 -13.32
C LYS A 42 -12.07 2.45 -14.19
N ASP A 43 -13.22 3.10 -14.02
CA ASP A 43 -14.41 2.76 -14.81
C ASP A 43 -14.16 2.95 -16.30
N GLY A 44 -14.34 1.86 -17.05
CA GLY A 44 -14.13 1.82 -18.50
C GLY A 44 -12.71 1.44 -18.93
N ASP A 45 -11.77 1.26 -17.99
CA ASP A 45 -10.43 0.77 -18.28
C ASP A 45 -10.34 -0.75 -18.06
N GLU A 46 -9.39 -1.40 -18.75
CA GLU A 46 -9.08 -2.83 -18.57
C GLU A 46 -7.82 -3.04 -17.71
N GLU A 47 -7.06 -1.96 -17.46
CA GLU A 47 -5.78 -2.00 -16.77
C GLU A 47 -5.89 -1.58 -15.30
N TYR A 48 -5.16 -2.31 -14.45
CA TYR A 48 -5.01 -1.98 -13.04
C TYR A 48 -3.81 -1.06 -12.84
N ILE A 49 -4.04 0.07 -12.17
CA ILE A 49 -2.99 1.02 -11.79
C ILE A 49 -2.69 0.84 -10.32
N GLN A 50 -1.40 0.75 -9.96
CA GLN A 50 -1.01 0.79 -8.56
C GLN A 50 -1.23 2.20 -8.01
N ASN A 51 -2.16 2.34 -7.08
CA ASN A 51 -2.49 3.61 -6.45
C ASN A 51 -2.24 3.62 -4.94
N GLY A 52 -1.80 2.50 -4.39
CA GLY A 52 -1.40 2.37 -3.01
C GLY A 52 -0.49 1.18 -2.78
N GLY A 53 0.14 1.15 -1.61
CA GLY A 53 0.95 0.02 -1.20
C GLY A 53 2.32 0.41 -0.68
N GLY A 54 3.04 -0.59 -0.21
CA GLY A 54 4.33 -0.43 0.45
C GLY A 54 4.66 -1.68 1.23
N SER A 55 5.66 -1.59 2.10
CA SER A 55 6.11 -2.74 2.89
C SER A 55 5.73 -2.59 4.35
N TYR A 56 5.31 -3.70 4.95
CA TYR A 56 5.19 -3.82 6.40
C TYR A 56 6.39 -4.56 6.96
N ASN A 57 6.86 -4.14 8.13
CA ASN A 57 7.90 -4.87 8.85
C ASN A 57 7.43 -6.31 9.12
N ASN A 58 8.35 -7.26 8.96
CA ASN A 58 8.09 -8.67 9.18
C ASN A 58 8.40 -9.00 10.64
N GLU A 59 7.67 -8.39 11.57
CA GLU A 59 7.83 -8.74 12.98
C GLU A 59 6.99 -9.99 13.28
N GLN A 60 7.60 -10.90 14.03
CA GLN A 60 6.95 -12.09 14.62
C GLN A 60 5.89 -11.71 15.68
N ASP A 61 5.50 -10.44 15.71
CA ASP A 61 4.71 -9.79 16.72
C ASP A 61 3.27 -9.57 16.27
N ARG A 62 2.45 -9.13 17.22
CA ARG A 62 1.04 -8.80 17.01
C ARG A 62 0.83 -7.43 16.36
N ILE A 63 1.90 -6.69 16.10
CA ILE A 63 1.90 -5.33 15.57
C ILE A 63 2.72 -5.34 14.29
N THR A 64 2.21 -4.71 13.23
CA THR A 64 2.96 -4.48 12.00
C THR A 64 2.96 -2.99 11.69
N ARG A 65 4.11 -2.50 11.23
CA ARG A 65 4.38 -1.09 10.94
C ARG A 65 4.73 -0.94 9.47
N LYS A 66 4.32 0.18 8.87
CA LYS A 66 4.76 0.57 7.54
C LYS A 66 6.25 0.91 7.57
N ILE A 67 7.01 0.42 6.61
CA ILE A 67 8.44 0.70 6.44
C ILE A 67 8.78 0.93 4.97
N GLY A 68 9.88 1.64 4.71
CA GLY A 68 10.39 1.89 3.37
C GLY A 68 9.46 2.77 2.52
N ASP A 69 9.49 2.56 1.21
CA ASP A 69 8.69 3.32 0.24
C ASP A 69 7.21 2.97 0.31
N TRP A 70 6.37 4.02 0.22
CA TRP A 70 4.93 3.94 0.31
C TRP A 70 4.23 4.85 -0.69
N ILE A 71 3.12 4.33 -1.20
CA ILE A 71 2.11 5.03 -1.97
C ILE A 71 0.85 5.11 -1.09
N GLU A 72 0.43 6.33 -0.75
CA GLU A 72 -0.77 6.57 0.05
C GLU A 72 -1.82 7.32 -0.76
N LEU A 73 -3.03 6.77 -0.80
CA LEU A 73 -4.19 7.45 -1.34
C LEU A 73 -4.58 8.65 -0.48
N VAL A 74 -4.86 9.77 -1.13
CA VAL A 74 -5.49 10.91 -0.46
C VAL A 74 -7.00 10.64 -0.38
N ASP A 75 -7.53 10.52 0.84
CA ASP A 75 -8.86 9.97 1.16
C ASP A 75 -10.04 10.67 0.46
N GLU A 76 -9.86 11.93 0.07
CA GLU A 76 -10.88 12.75 -0.62
C GLU A 76 -11.01 12.46 -2.12
N SER A 77 -10.10 11.66 -2.69
CA SER A 77 -9.93 11.55 -4.15
C SER A 77 -10.69 10.37 -4.78
N ARG A 78 -11.60 9.72 -4.03
CA ARG A 78 -12.35 8.53 -4.48
C ARG A 78 -13.18 8.76 -5.76
N TRP A 79 -13.41 10.02 -6.13
CA TRP A 79 -14.26 10.40 -7.27
C TRP A 79 -13.61 11.39 -8.24
N ILE A 80 -12.50 12.05 -7.87
CA ILE A 80 -11.87 13.12 -8.67
C ILE A 80 -10.35 12.97 -8.61
N GLY A 81 -9.80 12.28 -9.60
CA GLY A 81 -8.35 12.12 -9.80
C GLY A 81 -7.68 11.17 -8.81
N GLN A 82 -6.78 10.33 -9.31
CA GLN A 82 -5.95 9.49 -8.45
C GLN A 82 -4.82 10.32 -7.82
N ILE A 83 -5.14 11.08 -6.77
CA ILE A 83 -4.13 11.80 -6.00
C ILE A 83 -3.49 10.87 -4.97
N ILE A 84 -2.18 10.73 -5.07
CA ILE A 84 -1.37 9.91 -4.18
C ILE A 84 -0.30 10.74 -3.48
N ASN A 85 0.19 10.25 -2.35
CA ASN A 85 1.42 10.68 -1.73
C ASN A 85 2.46 9.57 -1.82
N LEU A 86 3.63 9.92 -2.33
CA LEU A 86 4.80 9.06 -2.44
C LEU A 86 5.80 9.48 -1.37
N GLY A 87 6.28 8.55 -0.56
CA GLY A 87 7.34 8.86 0.39
C GLY A 87 7.75 7.64 1.18
N GLN A 88 8.52 7.87 2.25
CA GLN A 88 9.12 6.79 3.01
C GLN A 88 8.68 6.81 4.47
N TYR A 89 8.53 5.61 5.02
CA TYR A 89 8.46 5.37 6.46
C TYR A 89 9.80 4.81 6.95
N ASN A 90 10.27 5.27 8.10
CA ASN A 90 11.44 4.69 8.77
C ASN A 90 11.09 3.36 9.47
N GLU A 91 12.10 2.71 10.07
CA GLU A 91 11.95 1.41 10.74
C GLU A 91 10.95 1.39 11.92
N VAL A 92 10.66 2.56 12.51
CA VAL A 92 9.68 2.70 13.59
C VAL A 92 8.29 3.10 13.10
N GLY A 93 8.09 3.22 11.78
CA GLY A 93 6.80 3.55 11.17
C GLY A 93 6.44 5.02 11.17
N ILE A 94 7.43 5.91 11.22
CA ILE A 94 7.24 7.37 11.11
C ILE A 94 7.60 7.83 9.70
N LYS A 95 6.80 8.75 9.14
CA LYS A 95 7.08 9.38 7.84
C LYS A 95 8.42 10.12 7.90
N ALA A 96 9.29 9.81 6.95
CA ALA A 96 10.63 10.35 6.87
C ALA A 96 10.93 10.88 5.47
N GLY A 97 11.92 11.77 5.39
CA GLY A 97 12.44 12.25 4.12
C GLY A 97 11.43 13.12 3.37
N ILE A 98 11.41 12.96 2.05
CA ILE A 98 10.59 13.77 1.16
C ILE A 98 9.31 13.01 0.81
N TRP A 99 8.17 13.67 0.99
CA TRP A 99 6.87 13.18 0.61
C TRP A 99 6.32 14.03 -0.53
N VAL A 100 6.07 13.41 -1.68
CA VAL A 100 5.64 14.07 -2.91
C VAL A 100 4.17 13.74 -3.16
N LYS A 101 3.35 14.78 -3.30
CA LYS A 101 1.95 14.64 -3.72
C LYS A 101 1.87 14.64 -5.23
N MET A 102 1.24 13.63 -5.83
CA MET A 102 1.12 13.45 -7.28
C MET A 102 -0.35 13.33 -7.69
N ASP A 103 -0.67 13.89 -8.85
CA ASP A 103 -1.87 13.60 -9.64
C ASP A 103 -1.47 12.53 -10.68
N LEU A 104 -1.91 11.29 -10.49
CA LEU A 104 -1.55 10.18 -11.40
C LEU A 104 -2.20 10.34 -12.78
N ASP A 105 -3.43 10.85 -12.86
CA ASP A 105 -4.14 11.02 -14.13
C ASP A 105 -3.41 12.04 -15.03
N LYS A 106 -2.85 13.09 -14.43
CA LYS A 106 -2.06 14.10 -15.14
C LYS A 106 -0.55 13.82 -15.16
N ASN A 107 -0.12 12.74 -14.52
CA ASN A 107 1.28 12.45 -14.24
C ASN A 107 2.06 13.69 -13.74
N LYS A 108 1.51 14.40 -12.75
CA LYS A 108 1.99 15.72 -12.33
C LYS A 108 2.22 15.79 -10.82
N LYS A 109 3.40 16.29 -10.43
CA LYS A 109 3.68 16.69 -9.05
C LYS A 109 2.84 17.90 -8.66
N LEU A 110 2.12 17.77 -7.55
CA LEU A 110 1.28 18.81 -6.99
C LEU A 110 1.98 19.54 -5.85
N ASP A 111 2.68 18.81 -4.98
CA ASP A 111 3.28 19.36 -3.76
C ASP A 111 4.44 18.49 -3.25
N GLU A 112 5.21 19.02 -2.30
CA GLU A 112 6.28 18.32 -1.59
C GLU A 112 6.40 18.78 -0.14
N ILE A 113 6.50 17.82 0.78
CA ILE A 113 6.73 18.07 2.20
C ILE A 113 7.98 17.31 2.64
N LYS A 114 8.86 17.98 3.39
CA LYS A 114 10.04 17.36 4.00
C LYS A 114 9.80 17.09 5.48
N TYR A 115 9.91 15.83 5.87
CA TYR A 115 9.91 15.39 7.25
C TYR A 115 11.36 15.26 7.74
N ILE A 116 11.66 15.93 8.85
CA ILE A 116 12.94 15.82 9.54
C ILE A 116 12.76 14.75 10.62
N ASN A 117 13.64 13.75 10.60
CA ASN A 117 13.75 12.75 11.66
C ASN A 117 14.61 13.28 12.81
#